data_AF-A0A2P4YMY8-F1
#
_entry.id   AF-A0A2P4YMY8-F1
#
_cell.length_a   1.000
_cell.length_b   1.000
_cell.length_c   1.000
_cell.angle_alpha   90.00
_cell.angle_beta   90.00
_cell.angle_gamma   90.00
#
_symmetry.space_group_name_H-M   'P 1'
#
loop_
_entity.id
_entity.type
_entity.pdbx_description
1 polymer ?
#
loop_
_entity_poly.entity_id
_entity_poly.type
_entity_poly.pdbx_seq_one_letter_code
_entity_poly.pdbx_strand_id
1 'polypeptide(L)'
;MIKDSIVQGFQWSCREGPLCDEPIRNTKFKILDATIASEPIHRGGGQVIPTSRRVAYSAFLTATPRMLEPMYSLEIQCPADTVSSLYQVLSRRRGHITHDAPKAGSPLYTVRGFVPVIESFGLETDLRVFTQGQAFITQVFDHWAVVPGDPLDTNVVLRPLEPAPVNDLAREFMVKTRRRKGLSEDVNVSKYFDEPMLRELARHEIELQNLI
;
A
#
# COMPACT_ATOMS: atom_id res chain seq x y z
N MET A 1 -1.64 -20.32 -27.77
CA MET A 1 -1.33 -21.36 -26.76
C MET A 1 -0.67 -20.81 -25.49
N ILE A 2 0.26 -19.84 -25.53
CA ILE A 2 0.92 -19.35 -24.28
C ILE A 2 0.14 -18.30 -23.47
N LYS A 3 -0.89 -17.69 -24.07
CA LYS A 3 -1.66 -16.61 -23.44
C LYS A 3 -2.20 -17.02 -22.07
N ASP A 4 -2.75 -18.23 -21.96
CA ASP A 4 -3.36 -18.70 -20.71
C ASP A 4 -2.32 -18.89 -19.61
N SER A 5 -1.13 -19.39 -19.97
CA SER A 5 0.00 -19.50 -19.04
C SER A 5 0.51 -18.13 -18.58
N ILE A 6 0.55 -17.14 -19.46
CA ILE A 6 0.89 -15.75 -19.10
C ILE A 6 -0.16 -15.18 -18.15
N VAL A 7 -1.45 -15.37 -18.45
CA VAL A 7 -2.55 -14.91 -17.59
C VAL A 7 -2.50 -15.56 -16.21
N GLN A 8 -2.20 -16.86 -16.14
CA GLN A 8 -2.03 -17.57 -14.86
C GLN A 8 -0.84 -17.03 -14.07
N GLY A 9 0.31 -16.83 -14.71
CA GLY A 9 1.48 -16.22 -14.08
C GLY A 9 1.21 -14.79 -13.61
N PHE A 10 0.46 -14.03 -14.39
CA PHE A 10 0.03 -12.67 -14.05
C PHE A 10 -0.91 -12.66 -12.85
N GLN A 11 -1.97 -13.46 -12.85
CA GLN A 11 -2.91 -13.57 -11.73
C GLN A 11 -2.21 -13.98 -10.44
N TRP A 12 -1.27 -14.93 -10.53
CA TRP A 12 -0.44 -15.31 -9.39
C TRP A 12 0.42 -14.15 -8.90
N SER A 13 1.09 -13.44 -9.82
CA SER A 13 1.92 -12.28 -9.47
C SER A 13 1.10 -11.18 -8.79
N CYS A 14 -0.12 -10.90 -9.26
CA CYS A 14 -0.99 -9.87 -8.67
C CYS A 14 -1.55 -10.26 -7.31
N ARG A 15 -1.61 -11.56 -6.99
CA ARG A 15 -2.09 -12.03 -5.68
C ARG A 15 -1.05 -11.87 -4.58
N GLU A 16 0.22 -12.11 -4.91
CA GLU A 16 1.33 -12.05 -3.94
C GLU A 16 2.10 -10.72 -4.02
N GLY A 17 2.36 -10.15 -5.19
CA GLY A 17 3.17 -8.93 -5.28
C GLY A 17 4.63 -9.11 -4.80
N PRO A 18 5.55 -8.19 -5.13
CA PRO A 18 6.96 -8.35 -4.79
C PRO A 18 7.36 -7.75 -3.43
N LEU A 19 6.57 -6.81 -2.90
CA LEU A 19 6.94 -6.07 -1.68
C LEU A 19 6.71 -6.86 -0.40
N CYS A 20 5.53 -7.47 -0.21
CA CYS A 20 5.14 -8.04 1.08
C CYS A 20 4.30 -9.31 0.96
N ASP A 21 4.26 -9.99 -0.19
CA ASP A 21 3.30 -11.07 -0.45
C ASP A 21 1.82 -10.62 -0.23
N GLU A 22 1.49 -9.38 -0.63
CA GLU A 22 0.17 -8.76 -0.60
C GLU A 22 -0.32 -8.40 -2.02
N PRO A 23 -1.65 -8.37 -2.26
CA PRO A 23 -2.18 -8.19 -3.61
C PRO A 23 -1.85 -6.82 -4.20
N ILE A 24 -1.40 -6.81 -5.45
CA ILE A 24 -1.13 -5.59 -6.24
C ILE A 24 -2.47 -4.94 -6.60
N ARG A 25 -2.56 -3.63 -6.44
CA ARG A 25 -3.74 -2.84 -6.82
C ARG A 25 -3.36 -1.69 -7.76
N ASN A 26 -4.34 -1.23 -8.53
CA ASN A 26 -4.27 -0.04 -9.38
C ASN A 26 -3.02 0.05 -10.28
N THR A 27 -2.61 -1.08 -10.89
CA THR A 27 -1.43 -1.15 -11.74
C THR A 27 -1.79 -1.71 -13.10
N LYS A 28 -1.28 -1.10 -14.17
CA LYS A 28 -1.46 -1.56 -15.55
C LYS A 28 -0.16 -2.16 -16.07
N PHE A 29 -0.19 -3.45 -16.39
CA PHE A 29 0.92 -4.14 -17.03
C PHE A 29 0.73 -4.14 -18.54
N LYS A 30 1.73 -3.68 -19.29
CA LYS A 30 1.74 -3.68 -20.76
C LYS A 30 2.89 -4.55 -21.23
N ILE A 31 2.56 -5.63 -21.94
CA ILE A 31 3.55 -6.46 -22.63
C ILE A 31 3.98 -5.70 -23.88
N LEU A 32 5.28 -5.39 -23.97
CA LEU A 32 5.85 -4.67 -25.12
C LEU A 32 6.31 -5.63 -26.20
N ASP A 33 7.04 -6.66 -25.79
CA ASP A 33 7.54 -7.72 -26.67
C ASP A 33 7.56 -9.07 -25.94
N ALA A 34 7.56 -10.15 -26.71
CA ALA A 34 7.67 -11.51 -26.21
C ALA A 34 8.40 -12.40 -27.22
N THR A 35 9.62 -12.82 -26.89
CA THR A 35 10.35 -13.83 -27.65
C THR A 35 9.87 -15.23 -27.27
N ILE A 36 9.41 -15.99 -28.26
CA ILE A 36 8.76 -17.30 -28.03
C ILE A 36 9.50 -18.36 -28.85
N ALA A 37 9.91 -19.46 -28.21
CA ALA A 37 10.54 -20.60 -28.89
C ALA A 37 9.62 -21.19 -29.98
N SER A 38 10.17 -21.79 -31.04
CA SER A 38 9.38 -22.33 -32.17
C SER A 38 8.59 -23.59 -31.83
N GLU A 39 9.15 -24.48 -31.01
CA GLU A 39 8.53 -25.75 -30.67
C GLU A 39 7.62 -25.67 -29.43
N PRO A 40 6.43 -26.29 -29.44
CA PRO A 40 5.50 -26.26 -28.30
C PRO A 40 6.05 -26.89 -27.02
N ILE A 41 6.97 -27.86 -27.13
CA ILE A 41 7.56 -28.58 -25.99
C ILE A 41 8.37 -27.62 -25.10
N HIS A 42 9.01 -26.62 -25.71
CA HIS A 42 9.77 -25.56 -25.02
C HIS A 42 8.90 -24.40 -24.53
N ARG A 43 7.57 -24.51 -24.63
CA ARG A 43 6.61 -23.51 -24.13
C ARG A 43 5.71 -24.08 -23.03
N GLY A 44 6.21 -25.09 -22.31
CA GLY A 44 5.46 -25.71 -21.23
C GLY A 44 5.05 -24.70 -20.16
N GLY A 45 3.88 -24.91 -19.54
CA GLY A 45 3.36 -24.01 -18.51
C GLY A 45 4.36 -23.79 -17.36
N GLY A 46 5.11 -24.83 -16.98
CA GLY A 46 6.14 -24.74 -15.94
C GLY A 46 7.29 -23.79 -16.26
N GLN A 47 7.52 -23.45 -17.54
CA GLN A 47 8.53 -22.45 -17.94
C GLN A 47 7.91 -21.06 -18.08
N VAL A 48 6.73 -20.95 -18.69
CA VAL A 48 6.10 -19.66 -19.01
C VAL A 48 5.49 -18.98 -17.77
N ILE A 49 4.84 -19.74 -16.89
CA ILE A 49 4.13 -19.21 -15.71
C ILE A 49 5.08 -18.50 -14.72
N PRO A 50 6.16 -19.15 -14.22
CA PRO A 50 7.07 -18.49 -13.28
C PRO A 50 7.85 -17.34 -13.95
N THR A 51 8.17 -17.46 -15.24
CA THR A 51 8.84 -16.39 -16.00
C THR A 51 7.94 -15.16 -16.11
N SER A 52 6.67 -15.34 -16.43
CA SER A 52 5.69 -14.26 -16.51
C SER A 52 5.50 -13.57 -15.16
N ARG A 53 5.50 -14.33 -14.06
CA ARG A 53 5.49 -13.79 -12.70
C ARG A 53 6.73 -12.95 -12.40
N ARG A 54 7.93 -13.46 -12.74
CA ARG A 54 9.20 -12.78 -12.53
C ARG A 54 9.25 -11.45 -13.28
N VAL A 55 8.79 -11.42 -14.53
CA VAL A 55 8.71 -10.21 -15.36
C VAL A 55 7.71 -9.19 -14.79
N ALA A 56 6.58 -9.63 -14.25
CA ALA A 56 5.64 -8.72 -13.59
C ALA A 56 6.27 -8.05 -12.36
N TYR A 57 7.03 -8.79 -11.56
CA TYR A 57 7.72 -8.23 -10.40
C TYR A 57 8.85 -7.28 -10.76
N SER A 58 9.68 -7.63 -11.75
CA SER A 58 10.75 -6.74 -12.21
C SER A 58 10.18 -5.42 -12.73
N ALA A 59 9.14 -5.48 -13.58
CA ALA A 59 8.46 -4.29 -14.09
C ALA A 59 7.82 -3.44 -12.98
N PHE A 60 7.24 -4.07 -11.96
CA PHE A 60 6.63 -3.35 -10.83
C PHE A 60 7.68 -2.64 -9.96
N LEU A 61 8.82 -3.27 -9.72
CA LEU A 61 9.89 -2.70 -8.90
C LEU A 61 10.58 -1.51 -9.57
N THR A 62 10.67 -1.48 -10.90
CA THR A 62 11.22 -0.35 -11.66
C THR A 62 10.28 0.86 -11.70
N ALA A 63 8.97 0.68 -11.50
CA ALA A 63 7.97 1.73 -11.66
C ALA A 63 7.77 2.66 -10.44
N THR A 64 8.56 2.54 -9.38
CA THR A 64 8.38 3.17 -8.05
C THR A 64 7.18 2.62 -7.26
N PRO A 65 7.31 1.42 -6.69
CA PRO A 65 6.19 0.77 -5.99
C PRO A 65 5.86 1.49 -4.67
N ARG A 66 4.56 1.61 -4.36
CA ARG A 66 4.05 2.22 -3.12
C ARG A 66 3.16 1.25 -2.36
N MET A 67 3.15 1.38 -1.03
CA MET A 67 2.24 0.63 -0.16
C MET A 67 0.88 1.33 -0.10
N LEU A 68 -0.18 0.54 -0.02
CA LEU A 68 -1.54 1.05 0.17
C LEU A 68 -2.07 0.62 1.54
N GLU A 69 -2.61 1.55 2.30
CA GLU A 69 -3.34 1.28 3.54
C GLU A 69 -4.87 1.39 3.30
N PRO A 70 -5.68 0.55 3.95
CA PRO A 70 -7.12 0.71 3.91
C PRO A 70 -7.54 1.91 4.77
N MET A 71 -8.55 2.64 4.29
CA MET A 71 -9.13 3.80 4.96
C MET A 71 -10.56 3.47 5.40
N TYR A 72 -10.90 3.83 6.64
CA TYR A 72 -12.27 3.83 7.11
C TYR A 72 -12.92 5.19 6.88
N SER A 73 -14.11 5.17 6.30
CA SER A 73 -15.05 6.28 6.36
C SER A 73 -15.70 6.28 7.74
N LEU A 74 -15.68 7.46 8.37
CA LEU A 74 -16.20 7.71 9.69
C LEU A 74 -17.50 8.49 9.57
N GLU A 75 -18.53 8.04 10.29
CA GLU A 75 -19.70 8.85 10.58
C GLU A 75 -19.84 9.00 12.09
N ILE A 76 -19.65 10.23 12.59
CA ILE A 76 -19.69 10.55 14.01
C ILE A 76 -20.90 11.42 14.29
N GLN A 77 -21.71 11.04 15.27
CA GLN A 77 -22.82 11.83 15.78
C GLN A 77 -22.46 12.38 17.16
N CYS A 78 -22.53 13.69 17.33
CA CYS A 78 -22.13 14.35 18.58
C CYS A 78 -22.88 15.69 18.78
N PRO A 79 -22.97 16.24 20.00
CA PRO A 79 -23.42 17.61 20.22
C PRO A 79 -22.42 18.65 19.69
N ALA A 80 -22.92 19.85 19.34
CA ALA A 80 -22.13 20.95 18.79
C ALA A 80 -20.88 21.30 19.64
N ASP A 81 -21.01 21.27 20.96
CA ASP A 81 -19.96 21.66 21.90
C ASP A 81 -18.73 20.73 21.84
N THR A 82 -18.96 19.46 21.48
CA THR A 82 -17.92 18.41 21.47
C THR A 82 -17.21 18.27 20.12
N VAL A 83 -17.67 18.98 19.08
CA VAL A 83 -17.11 18.89 17.72
C VAL A 83 -15.62 19.25 17.73
N SER A 84 -15.21 20.29 18.46
CA SER A 84 -13.81 20.71 18.58
C SER A 84 -12.91 19.61 19.16
N SER A 85 -13.40 18.86 20.16
CA SER A 85 -12.70 17.71 20.75
C SER A 85 -12.51 16.57 19.74
N LEU A 86 -13.48 16.35 18.84
CA LEU A 86 -13.36 15.34 17.78
C LEU A 86 -12.20 15.65 16.82
N TYR A 87 -12.08 16.93 16.41
CA TYR A 87 -10.97 17.35 15.55
C TYR A 87 -9.61 17.06 16.20
N GLN A 88 -9.48 17.29 17.51
CA GLN A 88 -8.24 16.99 18.24
C GLN A 88 -7.94 15.49 18.28
N VAL A 89 -8.92 14.65 18.61
CA VAL A 89 -8.71 13.19 18.68
C VAL A 89 -8.37 12.62 17.29
N LEU A 90 -9.05 13.05 16.24
CA LEU A 90 -8.80 12.59 14.87
C LEU A 90 -7.45 13.07 14.34
N SER A 91 -7.05 14.31 14.63
CA SER A 91 -5.75 14.85 14.18
C SER A 91 -4.55 14.05 14.71
N ARG A 92 -4.65 13.49 15.92
CA ARG A 92 -3.61 12.62 16.51
C ARG A 92 -3.46 11.28 15.81
N ARG A 93 -4.50 10.84 15.08
CA ARG A 93 -4.61 9.52 14.43
C ARG A 93 -4.57 9.61 12.90
N ARG A 94 -3.95 10.67 12.34
CA ARG A 94 -3.90 10.94 10.89
C ARG A 94 -5.29 10.99 10.22
N GLY A 95 -6.33 11.24 11.02
CA GLY A 95 -7.70 11.35 10.54
C GLY A 95 -7.95 12.75 9.96
N HIS A 96 -8.74 12.81 8.89
CA HIS A 96 -9.17 14.08 8.29
C HIS A 96 -10.69 14.14 8.21
N ILE A 97 -11.26 15.28 8.58
CA ILE A 97 -12.69 15.54 8.46
C ILE A 97 -12.96 16.14 7.08
N THR A 98 -13.96 15.59 6.40
CA THR A 98 -14.34 16.02 5.05
C THR A 98 -15.58 16.89 5.06
N HIS A 99 -16.51 16.60 5.97
CA HIS A 99 -17.77 17.32 6.05
C HIS A 99 -18.30 17.32 7.48
N ASP A 100 -18.69 18.49 7.96
CA ASP A 100 -19.39 18.67 9.22
C ASP A 100 -20.70 19.43 8.97
N ALA A 101 -21.81 18.82 9.36
CA ALA A 101 -23.13 19.44 9.18
C ALA A 101 -24.05 19.18 10.38
N PRO A 102 -24.87 20.17 10.78
CA PRO A 102 -25.92 19.94 11.76
C PRO A 102 -26.98 18.99 11.19
N LYS A 103 -27.45 18.05 12.01
CA LYS A 103 -28.52 17.14 11.64
C LYS A 103 -29.86 17.86 11.75
N ALA A 104 -30.52 18.10 10.61
CA ALA A 104 -31.81 18.80 10.59
C ALA A 104 -32.84 18.13 11.52
N GLY A 105 -33.47 18.93 12.39
CA GLY A 105 -34.45 18.44 13.37
C GLY A 105 -33.86 17.80 14.63
N SER A 106 -32.54 17.87 14.84
CA SER A 106 -31.86 17.37 16.04
C SER A 106 -30.78 18.36 16.50
N PRO A 107 -30.47 18.47 17.81
CA PRO A 107 -29.34 19.27 18.29
C PRO A 107 -27.96 18.63 18.01
N LEU A 108 -27.94 17.49 17.31
CA LEU A 108 -26.72 16.76 16.99
C LEU A 108 -26.09 17.24 15.68
N TYR A 109 -24.78 17.13 15.60
CA TYR A 109 -23.96 17.27 14.41
C TYR A 109 -23.56 15.90 13.91
N THR A 110 -23.55 15.76 12.58
CA THR A 110 -22.97 14.61 11.89
C THR A 110 -21.65 15.06 11.26
N VAL A 111 -20.56 14.46 11.72
CA VAL A 111 -19.21 14.69 11.21
C VAL A 111 -18.78 13.48 10.40
N ARG A 112 -18.37 13.71 9.17
CA ARG A 112 -17.83 12.71 8.25
C ARG A 112 -16.36 12.96 8.00
N GLY A 113 -15.61 11.87 7.92
CA GLY A 113 -14.17 11.94 7.69
C GLY A 113 -13.59 10.59 7.36
N PHE A 114 -12.27 10.54 7.27
CA PHE A 114 -11.54 9.31 7.03
C PHE A 114 -10.42 9.14 8.05
N VAL A 115 -10.14 7.88 8.38
CA VAL A 115 -9.00 7.50 9.22
C VAL A 115 -8.33 6.25 8.64
N PRO A 116 -7.00 6.14 8.65
CA PRO A 116 -6.33 4.88 8.36
C PRO A 116 -6.76 3.79 9.33
N VAL A 117 -7.01 2.58 8.85
CA VAL A 117 -7.47 1.46 9.70
C VAL A 117 -6.47 1.14 10.81
N ILE A 118 -5.16 1.26 10.55
CA ILE A 118 -4.15 1.01 11.56
C ILE A 118 -4.20 2.01 12.73
N GLU A 119 -4.74 3.21 12.48
CA GLU A 119 -4.91 4.26 13.49
C GLU A 119 -6.32 4.24 14.10
N SER A 120 -7.22 3.36 13.66
CA SER A 120 -8.60 3.30 14.15
C SER A 120 -8.75 2.45 15.43
N PHE A 121 -7.75 1.65 15.79
CA PHE A 121 -7.78 0.81 16.98
C PHE A 121 -7.91 1.66 18.25
N GLY A 122 -8.99 1.43 19.01
CA GLY A 122 -9.32 2.19 20.22
C GLY A 122 -9.91 3.59 19.98
N LEU A 123 -10.12 3.99 18.71
CA LEU A 123 -10.66 5.32 18.39
C LEU A 123 -12.06 5.53 18.99
N GLU A 124 -12.93 4.52 18.97
CA GLU A 124 -14.26 4.63 19.59
C GLU A 124 -14.17 4.91 21.10
N THR A 125 -13.31 4.18 21.81
CA THR A 125 -13.13 4.33 23.25
C THR A 125 -12.57 5.70 23.58
N ASP A 126 -11.53 6.15 22.87
CA ASP A 126 -10.95 7.48 23.06
C ASP A 126 -12.01 8.57 22.84
N LEU A 127 -12.76 8.50 21.73
CA LEU A 127 -13.81 9.46 21.43
C LEU A 127 -14.83 9.53 22.57
N ARG A 128 -15.33 8.39 23.05
CA ARG A 128 -16.27 8.36 24.17
C ARG A 128 -15.68 8.95 25.44
N VAL A 129 -14.42 8.69 25.76
CA VAL A 129 -13.77 9.25 26.95
C VAL A 129 -13.64 10.77 26.84
N PHE A 130 -13.16 11.28 25.70
CA PHE A 130 -12.97 12.72 25.46
C PHE A 130 -14.30 13.48 25.39
N THR A 131 -15.37 12.85 24.95
CA THR A 131 -16.71 13.46 24.87
C THR A 131 -17.64 13.05 26.02
N GLN A 132 -17.12 12.42 27.09
CA GLN A 132 -17.94 11.95 28.22
C GLN A 132 -19.14 11.07 27.82
N GLY A 133 -18.98 10.25 26.78
CA GLY A 133 -19.99 9.33 26.24
C GLY A 133 -21.02 9.98 25.30
N GLN A 134 -20.89 11.26 24.99
CA GLN A 134 -21.86 11.98 24.16
C GLN A 134 -21.72 11.74 22.65
N ALA A 135 -20.52 11.37 22.17
CA ALA A 135 -20.28 11.07 20.76
C ALA A 135 -20.33 9.57 20.46
N PHE A 136 -20.88 9.24 19.30
CA PHE A 136 -20.96 7.88 18.77
C PHE A 136 -20.35 7.85 17.36
N ILE A 137 -19.55 6.83 17.08
CA ILE A 137 -18.84 6.67 15.81
C ILE A 137 -19.25 5.37 15.12
N THR A 138 -19.46 5.43 13.81
CA THR A 138 -19.56 4.28 12.91
C THR A 138 -18.36 4.30 11.98
N GLN A 139 -17.73 3.14 11.78
CA GLN A 139 -16.56 2.98 10.92
C GLN A 139 -16.88 1.96 9.83
N VAL A 140 -16.70 2.32 8.56
CA VAL A 140 -16.93 1.43 7.41
C VAL A 140 -15.76 1.53 6.44
N PHE A 141 -15.34 0.41 5.86
CA PHE A 141 -14.34 0.41 4.80
C PHE A 141 -14.82 1.19 3.58
N ASP A 142 -13.98 2.10 3.08
CA ASP A 142 -14.28 2.94 1.92
C ASP A 142 -13.31 2.67 0.75
N HIS A 143 -12.04 3.02 0.91
CA HIS A 143 -11.04 2.91 -0.15
C HIS A 143 -9.62 2.59 0.38
N TRP A 144 -8.67 2.49 -0.55
CA TRP A 144 -7.25 2.30 -0.27
C TRP A 144 -6.50 3.58 -0.60
N ALA A 145 -5.72 4.09 0.35
CA ALA A 145 -4.89 5.27 0.19
C ALA A 145 -3.40 4.90 0.18
N VAL A 146 -2.58 5.73 -0.44
CA VAL A 146 -1.13 5.53 -0.46
C VAL A 146 -0.57 5.84 0.92
N VAL A 147 0.23 4.91 1.47
CA VAL A 147 0.95 5.13 2.72
C VAL A 147 2.02 6.19 2.45
N PRO A 148 2.12 7.25 3.27
CA PRO A 148 3.17 8.24 3.14
C PRO A 148 4.56 7.58 3.33
N GLY A 149 5.51 8.01 2.51
CA GLY A 149 6.88 7.48 2.51
C GLY A 149 7.20 6.52 1.38
N ASP A 150 8.46 6.08 1.36
CA ASP A 150 8.98 5.11 0.40
C ASP A 150 9.26 3.76 1.06
N PRO A 151 8.65 2.66 0.61
CA PRO A 151 8.94 1.34 1.17
C PRO A 151 10.36 0.85 0.85
N LEU A 152 10.98 1.31 -0.24
CA LEU A 152 12.28 0.84 -0.71
C LEU A 152 13.47 1.65 -0.16
N ASP A 153 13.22 2.72 0.61
CA ASP A 153 14.30 3.52 1.18
C ASP A 153 15.03 2.77 2.31
N THR A 154 16.28 2.39 2.06
CA THR A 154 17.14 1.70 3.03
C THR A 154 17.77 2.67 4.04
N ASN A 155 17.76 3.98 3.79
CA ASN A 155 18.37 4.96 4.70
C ASN A 155 17.54 5.17 5.98
N VAL A 156 16.26 4.82 5.94
CA VAL A 156 15.34 4.93 7.08
C VAL A 156 15.68 3.89 8.13
N VAL A 157 16.21 4.36 9.27
CA VAL A 157 16.53 3.51 10.42
C VAL A 157 15.31 3.37 11.33
N LEU A 158 14.69 2.19 11.30
CA LEU A 158 13.54 1.88 12.14
C LEU A 158 13.98 1.44 13.54
N ARG A 159 13.50 2.14 14.56
CA ARG A 159 13.73 1.77 15.97
C ARG A 159 12.67 0.79 16.44
N PRO A 160 13.05 -0.32 17.12
CA PRO A 160 12.07 -1.22 17.71
C PRO A 160 11.23 -0.51 18.78
N LEU A 161 9.94 -0.86 18.85
CA LEU A 161 8.97 -0.38 19.87
C LEU A 161 8.65 1.13 19.85
N GLU A 162 9.22 1.90 18.93
CA GLU A 162 8.83 3.30 18.69
C GLU A 162 8.01 3.38 17.39
N PRO A 163 6.95 4.21 17.35
CA PRO A 163 6.25 4.49 16.10
C PRO A 163 7.13 5.33 15.16
N ALA A 164 7.17 4.98 13.87
CA ALA A 164 7.93 5.78 12.91
C ALA A 164 7.22 7.12 12.62
N PRO A 165 7.98 8.16 12.22
CA PRO A 165 7.38 9.39 11.74
C PRO A 165 6.58 9.13 10.45
N VAL A 166 5.67 10.05 10.12
CA VAL A 166 4.70 9.87 9.02
C VAL A 166 5.37 9.55 7.67
N ASN A 167 6.53 10.16 7.37
CA ASN A 167 7.24 9.94 6.11
C ASN A 167 7.95 8.58 6.02
N ASP A 168 8.10 7.86 7.13
CA ASP A 168 8.84 6.61 7.21
C ASP A 168 7.91 5.39 7.40
N LEU A 169 6.59 5.63 7.48
CA LEU A 169 5.57 4.61 7.75
C LEU A 169 5.55 3.52 6.67
N ALA A 170 5.70 3.88 5.39
CA ALA A 170 5.72 2.90 4.31
C ALA A 170 6.83 1.86 4.49
N ARG A 171 8.02 2.30 4.91
CA ARG A 171 9.16 1.42 5.21
C ARG A 171 8.89 0.57 6.45
N GLU A 172 8.36 1.18 7.51
CA GLU A 172 8.00 0.48 8.75
C GLU A 172 7.01 -0.65 8.48
N PHE A 173 5.92 -0.36 7.77
CA PHE A 173 4.89 -1.34 7.44
C PHE A 173 5.43 -2.46 6.56
N MET A 174 6.27 -2.12 5.57
CA MET A 174 6.89 -3.11 4.70
C MET A 174 7.78 -4.07 5.52
N VAL A 175 8.76 -3.56 6.26
CA VAL A 175 9.71 -4.39 7.02
C VAL A 175 9.00 -5.25 8.06
N LYS A 176 8.05 -4.68 8.82
CA LYS A 176 7.30 -5.44 9.84
C LYS A 176 6.43 -6.54 9.22
N THR A 177 5.77 -6.26 8.09
CA THR A 177 4.96 -7.27 7.38
C THR A 177 5.83 -8.39 6.82
N ARG A 178 6.98 -8.05 6.22
CA ARG A 178 7.94 -9.03 5.70
C ARG A 178 8.53 -9.92 6.81
N ARG A 179 8.95 -9.33 7.94
CA ARG A 179 9.41 -10.08 9.12
C ARG A 179 8.34 -11.05 9.63
N ARG A 180 7.08 -10.61 9.72
CA ARG A 180 5.95 -11.46 10.15
C ARG A 180 5.72 -12.64 9.20
N LYS A 181 5.96 -12.46 7.90
CA LYS A 181 5.83 -13.51 6.88
C LYS A 181 7.09 -14.37 6.70
N GLY A 182 8.18 -14.07 7.40
CA GLY A 182 9.45 -14.79 7.25
C GLY A 182 10.22 -14.48 5.96
N LEU A 183 9.93 -13.32 5.34
CA LEU A 183 10.65 -12.82 4.17
C LEU A 183 11.91 -12.05 4.60
N SER A 184 12.87 -11.89 3.69
CA SER A 184 14.02 -11.00 3.91
C SER A 184 13.56 -9.58 4.18
N GLU A 185 14.27 -8.80 5.00
CA GLU A 185 13.84 -7.43 5.32
C GLU A 185 13.78 -6.53 4.10
N ASP A 186 14.83 -6.59 3.27
CA ASP A 186 14.90 -5.87 2.01
C ASP A 186 14.34 -6.68 0.84
N VAL A 187 13.76 -5.94 -0.10
CA VAL A 187 13.32 -6.47 -1.39
C VAL A 187 14.54 -6.53 -2.31
N ASN A 188 14.99 -7.74 -2.60
CA ASN A 188 16.13 -7.92 -3.48
C ASN A 188 15.70 -7.83 -4.95
N VAL A 189 15.92 -6.67 -5.57
CA VAL A 189 15.60 -6.41 -6.97
C VAL A 189 16.37 -7.36 -7.91
N SER A 190 17.63 -7.69 -7.58
CA SER A 190 18.47 -8.55 -8.45
C SER A 190 17.95 -9.98 -8.58
N LYS A 191 17.08 -10.44 -7.65
CA LYS A 191 16.42 -11.75 -7.75
C LYS A 191 15.52 -11.85 -8.99
N TYR A 192 14.97 -10.73 -9.45
CA TYR A 192 13.98 -10.71 -10.53
C TYR A 192 14.57 -10.33 -11.89
N PHE A 193 15.77 -9.76 -11.94
CA PHE A 193 16.46 -9.43 -13.18
C PHE A 193 17.54 -10.45 -13.51
N ASP A 194 17.84 -10.62 -14.80
CA ASP A 194 19.01 -11.35 -15.23
C ASP A 194 20.25 -10.43 -15.19
N GLU A 195 21.43 -10.99 -14.94
CA GLU A 195 22.69 -10.22 -14.89
C GLU A 195 22.93 -9.29 -16.09
N PRO A 196 22.71 -9.70 -17.36
CA PRO A 196 22.87 -8.79 -18.49
C PRO A 196 21.88 -7.61 -18.46
N MET A 197 20.62 -7.84 -18.05
CA MET A 197 19.62 -6.77 -17.94
C MET A 197 19.98 -5.76 -16.83
N LEU A 198 20.51 -6.22 -15.70
CA LEU A 198 20.96 -5.32 -14.63
C LEU A 198 22.06 -4.37 -15.11
N ARG A 199 22.99 -4.88 -15.94
CA ARG A 199 24.07 -4.06 -16.52
C ARG A 199 23.52 -3.01 -17.49
N GLU A 200 22.50 -3.36 -18.27
CA GLU A 200 21.85 -2.42 -19.19
C GLU A 200 21.06 -1.34 -18.45
N LEU A 201 20.32 -1.71 -17.39
CA LEU A 201 19.60 -0.76 -16.55
C LEU A 201 20.57 0.23 -15.87
N ALA A 202 21.68 -0.28 -15.31
CA ALA A 202 22.69 0.57 -14.70
C ALA A 202 23.32 1.55 -15.71
N ARG A 203 23.52 1.12 -16.96
CA ARG A 203 23.98 2.02 -18.04
C ARG A 203 22.94 3.11 -18.33
N HIS A 204 21.66 2.74 -18.43
CA HIS A 204 20.58 3.69 -18.67
C HIS A 204 20.39 4.70 -17.53
N GLU A 205 20.55 4.29 -16.27
CA GLU A 205 20.50 5.22 -15.12
C GLU A 205 21.65 6.24 -15.15
N ILE A 206 22.86 5.80 -15.53
CA ILE A 206 24.01 6.70 -15.71
C ILE A 206 23.75 7.69 -16.85
N GLU A 207 23.19 7.25 -17.97
CA GLU A 207 22.82 8.14 -19.08
C GLU A 207 21.75 9.17 -18.67
N LEU A 208 20.75 8.77 -17.89
CA LEU A 208 19.73 9.69 -17.36
C LEU A 208 20.30 10.71 -16.38
N GLN A 209 21.26 10.32 -15.54
CA GLN A 209 21.95 11.26 -14.64
C GLN A 209 22.86 12.25 -15.37
N ASN A 210 23.41 11.88 -16.52
CA ASN A 210 24.26 12.77 -17.34
C ASN A 210 23.46 13.77 -18.18
N LEU A 211 22.14 13.62 -18.26
CA LEU A 211 21.23 14.47 -19.05
C LEU A 211 20.56 15.57 -18.20
N ILE A 212 20.78 15.55 -16.88
CA ILE A 212 20.32 16.54 -15.89
C ILE A 212 21.54 17.31 -15.38
#